data_AF-A0A1H9GKC6-F1
#
_entry.id   AF-A0A1H9GKC6-F1
#
_cell.length_a   1.000
_cell.length_b   1.000
_cell.length_c   1.000
_cell.angle_alpha   90.00
_cell.angle_beta   90.00
_cell.angle_gamma   90.00
#
_symmetry.space_group_name_H-M   'P 1'
#
loop_
_entity.id
_entity.type
_entity.pdbx_description
1 polymer ?
#
loop_
_entity_poly.entity_id
_entity_poly.type
_entity_poly.pdbx_seq_one_letter_code
_entity_poly.pdbx_strand_id
1 'polypeptide(L)'
;MARFWSKEATLWGFALYGTAVGAGTLFLPIQLGSAGTLVLFLTALVAWPLTYWPHKALSQFILAAPAREPGDGITNAVKYYYGKRVGNVITFLYFIAFFVIILIYAVAITNSLIEQISTHYPLSHLARIGLSFLVVVLLNLIFLMGRQATIRVMGFLVFPILAYFFFLSCYMVKDWHPELLSLNGEFSTASLHQIWLSLPVMVFAFSHTPIISTFSVAQREAHGDQAISSCERIMRWAYLVISLSVLFSFSVVIYLSLTRIFTRRRIKD
;
A
#
# COMPACT_ATOMS: atom_id res chain seq x y z
N MET A 1 15.69 24.78 19.73
CA MET A 1 15.91 23.38 19.29
C MET A 1 14.98 23.08 18.15
N ALA A 2 15.48 22.90 16.93
CA ALA A 2 14.64 22.44 15.83
C ALA A 2 14.12 21.04 16.19
N ARG A 3 12.80 20.86 16.26
CA ARG A 3 12.20 19.55 16.52
C ARG A 3 12.70 18.58 15.46
N PHE A 4 13.32 17.48 15.89
CA PHE A 4 13.80 16.40 15.01
C PHE A 4 12.69 15.78 14.14
N TRP A 5 11.42 15.99 14.51
CA TRP A 5 10.25 15.49 13.80
C TRP A 5 9.09 16.49 13.83
N SER A 6 8.50 16.78 12.66
CA SER A 6 7.39 17.73 12.51
C SER A 6 6.03 17.00 12.36
N LYS A 7 4.93 17.71 12.58
CA LYS A 7 3.58 17.18 12.31
C LYS A 7 3.40 16.81 10.83
N GLU A 8 4.01 17.58 9.94
CA GLU A 8 4.00 17.32 8.50
C GLU A 8 4.78 16.05 8.14
N ALA A 9 5.91 15.78 8.79
CA ALA A 9 6.66 14.54 8.61
C ALA A 9 5.82 13.32 9.00
N THR A 10 5.06 13.41 10.11
CA THR A 10 4.08 12.39 10.50
C THR A 10 2.99 12.20 9.44
N LEU A 11 2.41 13.31 8.96
CA LEU A 11 1.32 13.28 8.00
C LEU A 11 1.75 12.68 6.66
N TRP A 12 2.95 13.02 6.18
CA TRP A 12 3.55 12.39 5.01
C TRP A 12 3.87 10.92 5.25
N GLY A 13 4.46 10.57 6.39
CA GLY A 13 4.72 9.18 6.75
C GLY A 13 3.43 8.34 6.72
N PHE A 14 2.35 8.87 7.28
CA PHE A 14 1.04 8.22 7.22
C PHE A 14 0.46 8.19 5.81
N ALA A 15 0.63 9.23 4.99
CA ALA A 15 0.17 9.18 3.60
C ALA A 15 0.91 8.11 2.76
N LEU A 16 2.22 7.95 2.97
CA LEU A 16 3.01 6.85 2.39
C LEU A 16 2.49 5.48 2.88
N TYR A 17 2.27 5.35 4.18
CA TYR A 17 1.70 4.15 4.80
C TYR A 17 0.31 3.81 4.23
N GLY A 18 -0.61 4.77 4.18
CA GLY A 18 -1.98 4.57 3.71
C GLY A 18 -2.02 4.14 2.25
N THR A 19 -1.10 4.63 1.43
CA THR A 19 -0.96 4.21 0.03
C THR A 19 -0.52 2.74 -0.06
N ALA A 20 0.45 2.31 0.76
CA ALA A 20 0.93 0.93 0.77
C ALA A 20 -0.09 -0.04 1.39
N VAL A 21 -0.70 0.31 2.52
CA VAL A 21 -1.67 -0.55 3.21
C VAL A 21 -2.97 -0.69 2.43
N GLY A 22 -3.39 0.32 1.66
CA GLY A 22 -4.49 0.15 0.71
C GLY A 22 -4.23 -1.03 -0.24
N ALA A 23 -3.05 -1.10 -0.84
CA ALA A 23 -2.64 -2.23 -1.68
C ALA A 23 -2.53 -3.53 -0.87
N GLY A 24 -1.87 -3.48 0.28
CA GLY A 24 -1.63 -4.67 1.10
C GLY A 24 -2.92 -5.33 1.59
N THR A 25 -3.86 -4.56 2.11
CA THR A 25 -5.12 -5.10 2.66
C THR A 25 -6.01 -5.75 1.60
N LEU A 26 -5.99 -5.23 0.38
CA LEU A 26 -6.75 -5.78 -0.74
C LEU A 26 -6.16 -7.08 -1.28
N PHE A 27 -4.83 -7.16 -1.44
CA PHE A 27 -4.22 -8.27 -2.16
C PHE A 27 -3.56 -9.33 -1.27
N LEU A 28 -3.11 -8.95 -0.06
CA LEU A 28 -2.45 -9.91 0.82
C LEU A 28 -3.39 -11.06 1.21
N PRO A 29 -4.63 -10.87 1.70
CA PRO A 29 -5.46 -11.98 2.18
C PRO A 29 -5.69 -13.08 1.13
N ILE A 30 -5.73 -12.70 -0.15
CA ILE A 30 -5.87 -13.62 -1.29
C ILE A 30 -4.61 -14.48 -1.44
N GLN A 31 -3.43 -13.86 -1.41
CA GLN A 31 -2.13 -14.56 -1.56
C GLN A 31 -1.75 -15.38 -0.31
N LEU A 32 -2.14 -14.87 0.86
CA LEU A 32 -1.80 -15.43 2.17
C LEU A 32 -2.46 -16.81 2.40
N GLY A 33 -3.65 -17.04 1.82
CA GLY A 33 -4.40 -18.29 1.99
C GLY A 33 -3.85 -19.51 1.26
N SER A 34 -2.86 -19.35 0.37
CA SER A 34 -2.36 -20.44 -0.51
C SER A 34 -0.89 -20.82 -0.31
N ALA A 35 -0.05 -19.92 0.22
CA ALA A 35 1.41 -20.09 0.23
C ALA A 35 2.01 -20.54 1.59
N GLY A 36 1.28 -20.39 2.70
CA GLY A 36 1.75 -20.75 4.04
C GLY A 36 2.70 -19.72 4.68
N THR A 37 2.73 -19.69 6.03
CA THR A 37 3.36 -18.62 6.83
C THR A 37 4.84 -18.39 6.50
N LEU A 38 5.63 -19.46 6.38
CA LEU A 38 7.08 -19.39 6.09
C LEU A 38 7.35 -18.70 4.75
N VAL A 39 6.67 -19.11 3.68
CA VAL A 39 6.82 -18.54 2.34
C VAL A 39 6.47 -17.06 2.35
N LEU A 40 5.42 -16.67 3.06
CA LEU A 40 4.98 -15.28 3.09
C LEU A 40 5.93 -14.39 3.88
N PHE A 41 6.46 -14.87 5.00
CA PHE A 41 7.49 -14.17 5.77
C PHE A 41 8.76 -13.95 4.92
N LEU A 42 9.24 -14.99 4.22
CA LEU A 42 10.38 -14.88 3.32
C LEU A 42 10.09 -13.96 2.14
N THR A 43 8.89 -14.03 1.56
CA THR A 43 8.47 -13.12 0.48
C THR A 43 8.47 -11.68 0.97
N ALA A 44 7.97 -11.40 2.17
CA ALA A 44 7.98 -10.05 2.75
C ALA A 44 9.40 -9.53 2.98
N LEU A 45 10.30 -10.40 3.45
CA LEU A 45 11.72 -10.08 3.65
C LEU A 45 12.41 -9.73 2.33
N VAL A 46 12.06 -10.40 1.23
CA VAL A 46 12.59 -10.11 -0.12
C VAL A 46 11.90 -8.90 -0.77
N ALA A 47 10.61 -8.68 -0.53
CA ALA A 47 9.87 -7.55 -1.08
C ALA A 47 10.25 -6.20 -0.44
N TRP A 48 10.59 -6.20 0.85
CA TRP A 48 11.04 -5.01 1.57
C TRP A 48 12.20 -4.29 0.86
N PRO A 49 13.33 -4.94 0.55
CA PRO A 49 14.42 -4.29 -0.16
C PRO A 49 14.09 -3.97 -1.62
N LEU A 50 13.34 -4.83 -2.29
CA LEU A 50 12.92 -4.61 -3.68
C LEU A 50 12.00 -3.41 -3.84
N THR A 51 11.40 -2.89 -2.77
CA THR A 51 10.59 -1.68 -2.82
C THR A 51 11.32 -0.46 -2.27
N TYR A 52 12.03 -0.58 -1.14
CA TYR A 52 12.66 0.57 -0.48
C TYR A 52 13.70 1.27 -1.36
N TRP A 53 14.60 0.49 -1.98
CA TRP A 53 15.66 1.07 -2.81
C TRP A 53 15.11 1.74 -4.07
N PRO A 54 14.19 1.14 -4.85
CA PRO A 54 13.57 1.83 -5.99
C PRO A 54 12.79 3.09 -5.60
N HIS A 55 12.06 3.09 -4.49
CA HIS A 55 11.36 4.30 -4.03
C HIS A 55 12.32 5.42 -3.64
N LYS A 56 13.42 5.06 -2.96
CA LYS A 56 14.50 6.00 -2.65
C LYS A 56 15.15 6.53 -3.92
N ALA A 57 15.51 5.65 -4.85
CA ALA A 57 16.11 6.02 -6.13
C ALA A 57 15.18 6.93 -6.95
N LEU A 58 13.87 6.65 -6.96
CA LEU A 58 12.88 7.49 -7.62
C LEU A 58 12.81 8.88 -6.98
N SER A 59 12.81 8.96 -5.65
CA SER A 59 12.82 10.25 -4.95
C SER A 59 14.09 11.05 -5.26
N GLN A 60 15.25 10.40 -5.26
CA GLN A 60 16.53 11.02 -5.63
C GLN A 60 16.54 11.47 -7.09
N PHE A 61 16.02 10.65 -8.00
CA PHE A 61 15.92 10.97 -9.42
C PHE A 61 15.06 12.23 -9.67
N ILE A 62 13.91 12.32 -8.99
CA ILE A 62 13.04 13.50 -9.08
C ILE A 62 13.75 14.71 -8.49
N LEU A 63 14.36 14.56 -7.31
CA LEU A 63 15.02 15.64 -6.58
C LEU A 63 16.27 16.18 -7.29
N ALA A 64 16.99 15.34 -8.02
CA ALA A 64 18.19 15.73 -8.78
C ALA A 64 17.86 16.55 -10.05
N ALA A 65 16.69 16.36 -10.64
CA ALA A 65 16.27 17.18 -11.78
C ALA A 65 15.96 18.62 -11.34
N PRO A 66 16.42 19.66 -12.06
CA PRO A 66 16.10 21.04 -11.70
C PRO A 66 14.59 21.30 -11.79
N ALA A 67 14.05 21.99 -10.77
CA ALA A 67 12.68 22.48 -10.80
C ALA A 67 12.61 23.72 -11.69
N ARG A 68 11.83 23.65 -12.77
CA ARG A 68 11.56 24.78 -13.66
C ARG A 68 10.23 25.44 -13.30
N GLU A 69 9.25 24.64 -12.90
CA GLU A 69 7.93 25.06 -12.45
C GLU A 69 7.57 24.46 -11.09
N PRO A 70 6.73 25.15 -10.27
CA PRO A 70 6.14 24.55 -9.08
C PRO A 70 5.38 23.28 -9.44
N GLY A 71 5.61 22.18 -8.72
CA GLY A 71 4.97 20.90 -9.04
C GLY A 71 5.77 19.96 -9.96
N ASP A 72 6.96 20.37 -10.43
CA ASP A 72 7.79 19.55 -11.32
C ASP A 72 8.23 18.22 -10.69
N GLY A 73 7.49 17.17 -11.02
CA GLY A 73 7.70 15.81 -10.53
C GLY A 73 8.39 14.90 -11.54
N ILE A 74 7.99 13.62 -11.52
CA ILE A 74 8.56 12.55 -12.36
C ILE A 74 8.56 12.87 -13.85
N THR A 75 7.48 13.48 -14.38
CA THR A 75 7.34 13.76 -15.81
C THR A 75 8.38 14.77 -16.30
N ASN A 76 8.71 15.78 -15.48
CA ASN A 76 9.78 16.73 -15.77
C ASN A 76 11.15 16.06 -15.65
N ALA A 77 11.39 15.31 -14.57
CA ALA A 77 12.67 14.63 -14.35
C ALA A 77 13.05 13.69 -15.50
N VAL A 78 12.09 12.90 -16.00
CA VAL A 78 12.33 12.02 -17.15
C VAL A 78 12.61 12.81 -18.43
N LYS A 79 11.85 13.88 -18.70
CA LYS A 79 12.10 14.73 -19.88
C LYS A 79 13.46 15.42 -19.81
N TYR A 80 13.91 15.80 -18.61
CA TYR A 80 15.20 16.45 -18.40
C TYR A 80 16.36 15.49 -18.69
N TYR A 81 16.37 14.29 -18.11
CA TYR A 81 17.49 13.36 -18.25
C TYR A 81 17.46 12.53 -19.55
N TYR A 82 16.28 12.17 -20.06
CA TYR A 82 16.13 11.27 -21.19
C TYR A 82 15.57 11.93 -22.46
N GLY A 83 15.27 13.24 -22.39
CA GLY A 83 14.73 14.01 -23.50
C GLY A 83 13.23 13.84 -23.72
N LYS A 84 12.67 14.69 -24.59
CA LYS A 84 11.21 14.83 -24.78
C LYS A 84 10.51 13.56 -25.29
N ARG A 85 11.14 12.83 -26.22
CA ARG A 85 10.53 11.61 -26.81
C ARG A 85 10.36 10.51 -25.77
N VAL A 86 11.44 10.15 -25.08
CA VAL A 86 11.43 9.13 -24.02
C VAL A 86 10.55 9.60 -22.85
N GLY A 87 10.65 10.87 -22.46
CA GLY A 87 9.81 11.46 -21.43
C GLY A 87 8.31 11.33 -21.71
N ASN A 88 7.88 11.53 -22.95
CA ASN A 88 6.48 11.36 -23.32
C ASN A 88 6.03 9.89 -23.26
N VAL A 89 6.85 8.95 -23.73
CA VAL A 89 6.56 7.51 -23.65
C VAL A 89 6.43 7.06 -22.19
N ILE A 90 7.38 7.42 -21.34
CA ILE A 90 7.34 7.06 -19.92
C ILE A 90 6.16 7.73 -19.21
N THR A 91 5.85 8.99 -19.53
CA THR A 91 4.66 9.68 -18.98
C THR A 91 3.36 8.96 -19.38
N PHE A 92 3.28 8.48 -20.62
CA PHE A 92 2.12 7.73 -21.10
C PHE A 92 1.99 6.37 -20.41
N LEU A 93 3.08 5.62 -20.26
CA LEU A 93 3.10 4.36 -19.51
C LEU A 93 2.74 4.56 -18.03
N TYR A 94 3.26 5.64 -17.43
CA TYR A 94 2.91 6.06 -16.08
C TYR A 94 1.41 6.31 -15.97
N PHE A 95 0.82 7.07 -16.91
CA PHE A 95 -0.62 7.30 -16.96
C PHE A 95 -1.42 5.99 -17.03
N ILE A 96 -1.09 5.09 -17.97
CA ILE A 96 -1.79 3.80 -18.11
C ILE A 96 -1.71 3.00 -16.81
N ALA A 97 -0.51 2.89 -16.21
CA ALA A 97 -0.30 2.11 -14.99
C ALA A 97 -1.18 2.62 -13.85
N PHE A 98 -1.17 3.93 -13.57
CA PHE A 98 -1.98 4.49 -12.49
C PHE A 98 -3.47 4.54 -12.81
N PHE A 99 -3.84 4.72 -14.08
CA PHE A 99 -5.23 4.64 -14.50
C PHE A 99 -5.84 3.26 -14.20
N VAL A 100 -5.13 2.18 -14.55
CA VAL A 100 -5.56 0.80 -14.24
C VAL A 100 -5.66 0.59 -12.73
N ILE A 101 -4.67 1.05 -11.96
CA ILE A 101 -4.67 0.94 -10.50
C ILE A 101 -5.91 1.64 -9.90
N ILE A 102 -6.21 2.87 -10.34
CA ILE A 102 -7.36 3.64 -9.86
C ILE A 102 -8.67 2.90 -10.16
N LEU A 103 -8.82 2.31 -11.35
CA LEU A 103 -10.01 1.53 -11.70
C LEU A 103 -10.19 0.31 -10.80
N ILE A 104 -9.12 -0.44 -10.53
CA ILE A 104 -9.17 -1.61 -9.65
C ILE A 104 -9.62 -1.21 -8.25
N TYR A 105 -9.07 -0.12 -7.70
CA TYR A 105 -9.49 0.37 -6.38
C TYR A 105 -10.95 0.86 -6.36
N ALA A 106 -11.39 1.59 -7.40
CA ALA A 106 -12.77 2.04 -7.49
C ALA A 106 -13.75 0.85 -7.49
N VAL A 107 -13.46 -0.19 -8.29
CA VAL A 107 -14.27 -1.42 -8.33
C VAL A 107 -14.23 -2.15 -6.98
N ALA A 108 -13.06 -2.26 -6.37
CA ALA A 108 -12.92 -2.97 -5.08
C ALA A 108 -13.69 -2.29 -3.94
N ILE A 109 -13.59 -0.96 -3.82
CA ILE A 109 -14.28 -0.19 -2.78
C ILE A 109 -15.79 -0.24 -3.00
N THR A 110 -16.26 -0.02 -4.23
CA THR A 110 -17.70 -0.06 -4.55
C THR A 110 -18.30 -1.42 -4.27
N ASN A 111 -17.64 -2.51 -4.70
CA ASN A 111 -18.10 -3.87 -4.43
C ASN A 111 -18.13 -4.18 -2.93
N SER A 112 -17.09 -3.80 -2.19
CA SER A 112 -17.03 -4.04 -0.73
C SER A 112 -18.17 -3.33 0.00
N LEU A 113 -18.47 -2.07 -0.37
CA LEU A 113 -19.58 -1.32 0.22
C LEU A 113 -20.94 -1.90 -0.15
N ILE A 114 -21.14 -2.27 -1.41
CA ILE A 114 -22.37 -2.92 -1.88
C ILE A 114 -22.59 -4.23 -1.11
N GLU A 115 -21.56 -5.05 -0.96
CA GLU A 115 -21.64 -6.34 -0.27
C GLU A 115 -21.99 -6.16 1.21
N GLN A 116 -21.32 -5.25 1.91
CA GLN A 116 -21.62 -4.93 3.31
C GLN A 116 -23.06 -4.45 3.52
N ILE A 117 -23.54 -3.53 2.68
CA ILE A 117 -24.92 -3.05 2.77
C ILE A 117 -25.90 -4.17 2.42
N SER A 118 -25.60 -4.96 1.37
CA SER A 118 -26.44 -6.06 0.92
C SER A 118 -26.61 -7.18 1.93
N THR A 119 -25.66 -7.32 2.86
CA THR A 119 -25.72 -8.27 3.97
C THR A 119 -26.88 -7.95 4.92
N HIS A 120 -27.24 -6.67 5.07
CA HIS A 120 -28.33 -6.24 5.94
C HIS A 120 -29.60 -5.81 5.17
N TYR A 121 -29.43 -5.29 3.95
CA TYR A 121 -30.52 -4.75 3.14
C TYR A 121 -30.36 -5.16 1.67
N PRO A 122 -31.28 -5.97 1.09
CA PRO A 122 -31.15 -6.37 -0.31
C PRO A 122 -31.21 -5.16 -1.24
N LEU A 123 -30.12 -4.93 -1.99
CA LEU A 123 -30.01 -3.83 -2.94
C LEU A 123 -30.44 -4.26 -4.35
N SER A 124 -31.38 -3.52 -4.93
CA SER A 124 -31.76 -3.66 -6.34
C SER A 124 -30.62 -3.26 -7.28
N HIS A 125 -30.69 -3.70 -8.55
CA HIS A 125 -29.64 -3.41 -9.54
C HIS A 125 -29.42 -1.90 -9.75
N LEU A 126 -30.51 -1.11 -9.81
CA LEU A 126 -30.42 0.35 -9.93
C LEU A 126 -29.75 0.98 -8.71
N ALA A 127 -30.08 0.51 -7.50
CA ALA A 127 -29.46 1.02 -6.26
C ALA A 127 -27.95 0.74 -6.23
N ARG A 128 -27.51 -0.42 -6.74
CA ARG A 128 -26.08 -0.76 -6.86
C ARG A 128 -25.35 0.19 -7.81
N ILE A 129 -25.91 0.47 -9.00
CA ILE A 129 -25.33 1.43 -9.95
C ILE A 129 -25.23 2.82 -9.32
N GLY A 130 -26.31 3.29 -8.70
CA GLY A 130 -26.35 4.60 -8.05
C GLY A 130 -25.31 4.73 -6.93
N LEU A 131 -25.17 3.69 -6.10
CA LEU A 131 -24.17 3.65 -5.04
C LEU A 131 -22.74 3.65 -5.60
N SER A 132 -22.46 2.86 -6.64
CA SER A 132 -21.14 2.86 -7.30
C SER A 132 -20.79 4.23 -7.86
N PHE A 133 -21.74 4.89 -8.55
CA PHE A 133 -21.55 6.24 -9.06
C PHE A 133 -21.29 7.25 -7.93
N LEU A 134 -22.09 7.21 -6.87
CA LEU A 134 -21.92 8.08 -5.70
C LEU A 134 -20.54 7.94 -5.07
N VAL A 135 -20.08 6.71 -4.85
CA VAL A 135 -18.75 6.43 -4.28
C VAL A 135 -17.64 7.01 -5.16
N VAL A 136 -17.69 6.78 -6.47
CA VAL A 136 -16.68 7.30 -7.41
C VAL A 136 -16.67 8.83 -7.44
N VAL A 137 -17.85 9.48 -7.42
CA VAL A 137 -17.96 10.94 -7.36
C VAL A 137 -17.38 11.48 -6.05
N LEU A 138 -17.73 10.90 -4.90
CA LEU A 138 -17.21 11.32 -3.60
C LEU A 138 -15.68 11.20 -3.52
N LEU A 139 -15.12 10.09 -4.01
CA LEU A 139 -13.67 9.90 -4.06
C LEU A 139 -13.01 10.94 -4.97
N ASN A 140 -13.58 11.23 -6.15
CA ASN A 140 -13.07 12.27 -7.05
C ASN A 140 -13.15 13.68 -6.44
N LEU A 141 -14.23 14.01 -5.72
CA LEU A 141 -14.37 15.30 -5.06
C LEU A 141 -13.22 15.57 -4.08
N ILE A 142 -12.77 14.56 -3.33
CA ILE A 142 -11.62 14.68 -2.43
C ILE A 142 -10.34 15.06 -3.18
N PHE A 143 -10.13 14.52 -4.39
CA PHE A 143 -8.98 14.88 -5.23
C PHE A 143 -9.09 16.31 -5.77
N LEU A 144 -10.30 16.77 -6.11
CA LEU A 144 -10.55 18.12 -6.62
C LEU A 144 -10.32 19.21 -5.57
N MET A 145 -10.39 18.88 -4.27
CA MET A 145 -10.06 19.81 -3.18
C MET A 145 -8.56 20.13 -3.07
N GLY A 146 -7.71 19.48 -3.88
CA GLY A 146 -6.29 19.76 -4.01
C GLY A 146 -5.39 18.98 -3.05
N ARG A 147 -4.07 19.08 -3.30
CA ARG A 147 -3.01 18.27 -2.67
C ARG A 147 -3.11 18.24 -1.14
N GLN A 148 -3.28 19.38 -0.48
CA GLN A 148 -3.29 19.44 0.98
C GLN A 148 -4.52 18.76 1.60
N ALA A 149 -5.68 18.88 0.96
CA ALA A 149 -6.89 18.18 1.40
C ALA A 149 -6.72 16.66 1.23
N THR A 150 -6.23 16.21 0.06
CA THR A 150 -5.97 14.79 -0.21
C THR A 150 -5.02 14.18 0.83
N ILE A 151 -3.88 14.81 1.11
CA ILE A 151 -2.90 14.26 2.07
C ILE A 151 -3.49 14.24 3.49
N ARG A 152 -4.27 15.26 3.88
CA ARG A 152 -4.93 15.28 5.18
C ARG A 152 -5.97 14.17 5.32
N VAL A 153 -6.78 13.95 4.30
CA VAL A 153 -7.77 12.86 4.28
C VAL A 153 -7.07 11.49 4.33
N MET A 154 -6.07 11.27 3.47
CA MET A 154 -5.30 10.01 3.47
C MET A 154 -4.61 9.78 4.81
N GLY A 155 -3.94 10.81 5.37
CA GLY A 155 -3.28 10.72 6.66
C GLY A 155 -4.26 10.49 7.82
N PHE A 156 -5.47 11.04 7.75
CA PHE A 156 -6.51 10.81 8.76
C PHE A 156 -7.11 9.40 8.67
N LEU A 157 -7.40 8.92 7.45
CA LEU A 157 -7.96 7.58 7.21
C LEU A 157 -7.07 6.43 7.70
N VAL A 158 -5.78 6.70 7.87
CA VAL A 158 -4.83 5.72 8.43
C VAL A 158 -5.10 5.40 9.89
N PHE A 159 -5.52 6.38 10.71
CA PHE A 159 -5.79 6.15 12.13
C PHE A 159 -6.89 5.12 12.41
N PRO A 160 -8.09 5.19 11.81
CA PRO A 160 -9.11 4.16 12.03
C PRO A 160 -8.67 2.79 11.51
N ILE A 161 -7.91 2.73 10.41
CA ILE A 161 -7.36 1.47 9.89
C ILE A 161 -6.37 0.85 10.88
N LEU A 162 -5.42 1.64 11.38
CA LEU A 162 -4.45 1.20 12.38
C LEU A 162 -5.13 0.77 13.68
N ALA A 163 -6.11 1.54 14.15
CA ALA A 163 -6.88 1.22 15.35
C ALA A 163 -7.66 -0.08 15.17
N TYR A 164 -8.30 -0.28 14.00
CA TYR A 164 -9.01 -1.51 13.68
C TYR A 164 -8.07 -2.72 13.65
N PHE A 165 -6.91 -2.62 12.97
CA PHE A 165 -5.94 -3.71 12.97
C PHE A 165 -5.42 -4.01 14.37
N PHE A 166 -5.02 -2.97 15.11
CA PHE A 166 -4.56 -3.10 16.49
C PHE A 166 -5.58 -3.83 17.36
N PHE A 167 -6.84 -3.37 17.33
CA PHE A 167 -7.94 -4.01 18.03
C PHE A 167 -8.14 -5.46 17.61
N LEU A 168 -8.24 -5.72 16.30
CA LEU A 168 -8.48 -7.06 15.75
C LEU A 168 -7.40 -8.04 16.21
N SER A 169 -6.14 -7.67 16.10
CA SER A 169 -5.05 -8.54 16.52
C SER A 169 -4.97 -8.70 18.04
N CYS A 170 -5.24 -7.66 18.84
CA CYS A 170 -5.38 -7.80 20.30
C CYS A 170 -6.53 -8.75 20.66
N TYR A 171 -7.67 -8.64 19.97
CA TYR A 171 -8.83 -9.50 20.14
C TYR A 171 -8.49 -10.96 19.81
N MET A 172 -7.69 -11.18 18.75
CA MET A 172 -7.31 -12.52 18.28
C MET A 172 -6.14 -13.13 19.04
N VAL A 173 -5.52 -12.47 20.02
CA VAL A 173 -4.34 -13.02 20.77
C VAL A 173 -4.61 -14.40 21.35
N LYS A 174 -5.85 -14.66 21.83
CA LYS A 174 -6.24 -15.96 22.39
C LYS A 174 -6.22 -17.09 21.37
N ASP A 175 -6.43 -16.75 20.11
CA ASP A 175 -6.47 -17.68 19.00
C ASP A 175 -5.17 -17.66 18.18
N TRP A 176 -4.09 -17.10 18.72
CA TRP A 176 -2.78 -17.20 18.11
C TRP A 176 -2.22 -18.59 18.34
N HIS A 177 -1.84 -19.23 17.24
CA HIS A 177 -1.21 -20.53 17.23
C HIS A 177 0.27 -20.37 16.86
N PRO A 178 1.16 -20.10 17.85
CA PRO A 178 2.58 -19.88 17.61
C PRO A 178 3.25 -21.09 16.94
N GLU A 179 2.68 -22.29 17.04
CA GLU A 179 3.11 -23.47 16.29
C GLU A 179 3.07 -23.28 14.77
N LEU A 180 2.20 -22.41 14.23
CA LEU A 180 2.15 -22.07 12.80
C LEU A 180 3.20 -21.04 12.38
N LEU A 181 3.88 -20.39 13.34
CA LEU A 181 5.09 -19.61 13.10
C LEU A 181 6.33 -20.50 13.08
N SER A 182 6.20 -21.80 13.37
CA SER A 182 7.35 -22.70 13.32
C SER A 182 7.94 -22.70 11.90
N LEU A 183 9.20 -22.24 11.81
CA LEU A 183 9.99 -22.26 10.58
C LEU A 183 10.48 -23.69 10.25
N ASN A 184 9.93 -24.71 10.92
CA ASN A 184 10.32 -26.11 10.81
C ASN A 184 9.77 -26.80 9.54
N GLY A 185 9.02 -26.07 8.71
CA GLY A 185 8.60 -26.57 7.41
C GLY A 185 9.81 -26.80 6.51
N GLU A 186 9.90 -27.97 5.87
CA GLU A 186 10.97 -28.26 4.91
C GLU A 186 10.95 -27.22 3.79
N PHE A 187 11.99 -26.40 3.74
CA PHE A 187 12.20 -25.48 2.64
C PHE A 187 12.48 -26.30 1.37
N SER A 188 11.55 -26.29 0.43
CA SER A 188 11.60 -27.09 -0.79
C SER A 188 11.65 -26.21 -2.04
N THR A 189 11.89 -26.83 -3.19
CA THR A 189 11.78 -26.17 -4.50
C THR A 189 10.38 -25.63 -4.77
N ALA A 190 9.34 -26.28 -4.22
CA ALA A 190 7.97 -25.78 -4.27
C ALA A 190 7.81 -24.48 -3.48
N SER A 191 8.49 -24.35 -2.33
CA SER A 191 8.49 -23.11 -1.54
C SER A 191 9.12 -21.95 -2.32
N LEU A 192 10.23 -22.18 -3.03
CA LEU A 192 10.85 -21.16 -3.91
C LEU A 192 9.90 -20.71 -5.02
N HIS A 193 9.21 -21.65 -5.67
CA HIS A 193 8.23 -21.32 -6.70
C HIS A 193 7.07 -20.50 -6.13
N GLN A 194 6.59 -20.83 -4.93
CA GLN A 194 5.54 -20.05 -4.27
C GLN A 194 6.00 -18.64 -3.90
N ILE A 195 7.23 -18.48 -3.38
CA ILE A 195 7.84 -17.15 -3.12
C ILE A 195 7.87 -16.31 -4.40
N TRP A 196 8.27 -16.91 -5.52
CA TRP A 196 8.33 -16.21 -6.80
C TRP A 196 6.94 -15.71 -7.25
N LEU A 197 5.92 -16.55 -7.12
CA LEU A 197 4.55 -16.20 -7.49
C LEU A 197 3.91 -15.17 -6.54
N SER A 198 4.28 -15.16 -5.25
CA SER A 198 3.78 -14.17 -4.28
C SER A 198 4.52 -12.85 -4.31
N LEU A 199 5.73 -12.80 -4.87
CA LEU A 199 6.58 -11.62 -4.84
C LEU A 199 5.94 -10.37 -5.47
N PRO A 200 5.28 -10.41 -6.65
CA PRO A 200 4.67 -9.22 -7.23
C PRO A 200 3.59 -8.60 -6.35
N VAL A 201 2.75 -9.45 -5.76
CA VAL A 201 1.68 -9.02 -4.85
C VAL A 201 2.27 -8.42 -3.57
N MET A 202 3.31 -9.05 -3.02
CA MET A 202 4.00 -8.53 -1.83
C MET A 202 4.71 -7.20 -2.12
N VAL A 203 5.40 -7.09 -3.26
CA VAL A 203 6.02 -5.83 -3.73
C VAL A 203 4.96 -4.74 -3.89
N PHE A 204 3.79 -5.08 -4.42
CA PHE A 204 2.67 -4.14 -4.52
C PHE A 204 2.13 -3.72 -3.15
N ALA A 205 2.05 -4.65 -2.18
CA ALA A 205 1.62 -4.37 -0.81
C ALA A 205 2.56 -3.44 -0.03
N PHE A 206 3.86 -3.44 -0.36
CA PHE A 206 4.82 -2.47 0.17
C PHE A 206 4.91 -1.19 -0.68
N SER A 207 4.20 -1.13 -1.81
CA SER A 207 4.34 -0.05 -2.78
C SER A 207 3.56 1.20 -2.39
N HIS A 208 4.26 2.33 -2.35
CA HIS A 208 3.68 3.67 -2.32
C HIS A 208 4.17 4.51 -3.51
N THR A 209 4.53 3.86 -4.61
CA THR A 209 4.95 4.52 -5.85
C THR A 209 4.02 5.66 -6.31
N PRO A 210 2.66 5.54 -6.25
CA PRO A 210 1.78 6.61 -6.73
C PRO A 210 2.02 7.98 -6.07
N ILE A 211 2.43 8.00 -4.81
CA ILE A 211 2.56 9.25 -4.02
C ILE A 211 3.99 9.80 -4.00
N ILE A 212 5.01 9.03 -4.42
CA ILE A 212 6.42 9.42 -4.30
C ILE A 212 6.76 10.71 -5.04
N SER A 213 6.17 10.90 -6.23
CA SER A 213 6.43 12.13 -7.00
C SER A 213 5.94 13.36 -6.26
N THR A 214 4.69 13.33 -5.80
CA THR A 214 4.09 14.43 -5.04
C THR A 214 4.80 14.65 -3.70
N PHE A 215 5.19 13.56 -3.04
CA PHE A 215 5.98 13.59 -1.81
C PHE A 215 7.34 14.27 -2.03
N SER A 216 8.10 13.83 -3.03
CA SER A 216 9.44 14.37 -3.32
C SER A 216 9.38 15.86 -3.66
N VAL A 217 8.40 16.26 -4.48
CA VAL A 217 8.17 17.67 -4.80
C VAL A 217 7.83 18.48 -3.55
N ALA A 218 6.98 17.97 -2.66
CA ALA A 218 6.65 18.67 -1.42
C ALA A 218 7.85 18.79 -0.47
N GLN A 219 8.70 17.76 -0.39
CA GLN A 219 9.94 17.83 0.41
C GLN A 219 10.93 18.84 -0.18
N ARG A 220 11.02 18.95 -1.51
CA ARG A 220 11.79 20.02 -2.17
C ARG A 220 11.28 21.40 -1.78
N GLU A 221 9.97 21.63 -1.91
CA GLU A 221 9.33 22.92 -1.61
C GLU A 221 9.54 23.33 -0.13
N ALA A 222 9.50 22.37 0.80
CA ALA A 222 9.60 22.64 2.23
C ALA A 222 11.05 22.71 2.78
N HIS A 223 11.98 21.94 2.20
CA HIS A 223 13.31 21.72 2.79
C HIS A 223 14.49 22.08 1.87
N GLY A 224 14.25 22.46 0.60
CA GLY A 224 15.30 22.84 -0.34
C GLY A 224 16.42 21.79 -0.42
N ASP A 225 17.65 22.18 -0.10
CA ASP A 225 18.83 21.31 -0.13
C ASP A 225 18.72 20.09 0.80
N GLN A 226 17.92 20.17 1.86
CA GLN A 226 17.68 19.07 2.80
C GLN A 226 16.54 18.14 2.37
N ALA A 227 15.97 18.30 1.17
CA ALA A 227 14.86 17.48 0.71
C ALA A 227 15.18 15.99 0.67
N ILE A 228 16.38 15.60 0.21
CA ILE A 228 16.78 14.18 0.13
C ILE A 228 16.84 13.56 1.53
N SER A 229 17.47 14.24 2.49
CA SER A 229 17.59 13.71 3.86
C SER A 229 16.22 13.63 4.54
N SER A 230 15.33 14.61 4.29
CA SER A 230 13.94 14.55 4.76
C SER A 230 13.17 13.37 4.15
N CYS A 231 13.30 13.17 2.83
CA CYS A 231 12.71 12.03 2.12
C CYS A 231 13.15 10.71 2.74
N GLU A 232 14.45 10.49 2.90
CA GLU A 232 14.99 9.27 3.49
C GLU A 232 14.46 9.02 4.91
N ARG A 233 14.44 10.06 5.75
CA ARG A 233 13.97 9.93 7.13
C ARG A 233 12.49 9.54 7.20
N ILE A 234 11.63 10.21 6.43
CA ILE A 234 10.18 9.93 6.41
C ILE A 234 9.91 8.56 5.80
N MET A 235 10.58 8.20 4.70
CA MET A 235 10.41 6.88 4.07
C MET A 235 10.85 5.75 5.00
N ARG A 236 12.01 5.87 5.68
CA ARG A 236 12.45 4.83 6.65
C ARG A 236 11.41 4.59 7.73
N TRP A 237 10.83 5.67 8.26
CA TRP A 237 9.75 5.57 9.24
C TRP A 237 8.51 4.91 8.65
N ALA A 238 8.05 5.35 7.47
CA ALA A 238 6.89 4.77 6.80
C ALA A 238 7.10 3.27 6.54
N TYR A 239 8.28 2.87 6.06
CA TYR A 239 8.65 1.47 5.86
C TYR A 239 8.62 0.65 7.14
N LEU A 240 9.10 1.20 8.25
CA LEU A 240 9.01 0.52 9.55
C LEU A 240 7.55 0.28 9.94
N VAL A 241 6.67 1.27 9.80
CA VAL A 241 5.24 1.13 10.13
C VAL A 241 4.53 0.16 9.17
N ILE A 242 4.84 0.20 7.87
CA ILE A 242 4.33 -0.75 6.87
C ILE A 242 4.78 -2.17 7.23
N SER A 243 6.07 -2.39 7.46
CA SER A 243 6.61 -3.71 7.83
C SER A 243 5.96 -4.25 9.10
N LEU A 244 5.82 -3.42 10.14
CA LEU A 244 5.14 -3.82 11.38
C LEU A 244 3.67 -4.19 11.12
N SER A 245 2.97 -3.45 10.27
CA SER A 245 1.57 -3.73 9.94
C SER A 245 1.42 -5.03 9.13
N VAL A 246 2.33 -5.32 8.19
CA VAL A 246 2.38 -6.59 7.46
C VAL A 246 2.68 -7.74 8.42
N LEU A 247 3.67 -7.57 9.31
CA LEU A 247 4.01 -8.57 10.32
C LEU A 247 2.83 -8.88 11.25
N PHE A 248 2.12 -7.84 11.66
CA PHE A 248 0.96 -7.98 12.51
C PHE A 248 -0.23 -8.57 11.77
N SER A 249 -0.39 -8.28 10.47
CA SER A 249 -1.39 -8.94 9.63
C SER A 249 -1.17 -10.45 9.55
N PHE A 250 0.07 -10.96 9.65
CA PHE A 250 0.31 -12.41 9.73
C PHE A 250 -0.37 -13.07 10.94
N SER A 251 -0.55 -12.34 12.05
CA SER A 251 -1.25 -12.88 13.23
C SER A 251 -2.71 -13.22 12.94
N VAL A 252 -3.41 -12.37 12.18
CA VAL A 252 -4.80 -12.58 11.72
C VAL A 252 -4.88 -13.76 10.74
N VAL A 253 -3.83 -13.95 9.94
CA VAL A 253 -3.76 -14.97 8.88
C VAL A 253 -3.55 -16.37 9.42
N ILE A 254 -2.74 -16.49 10.46
CA ILE A 254 -2.50 -17.74 11.19
C ILE A 254 -3.83 -18.32 11.69
N TYR A 255 -4.70 -17.48 12.22
CA TYR A 255 -6.04 -17.87 12.66
C TYR A 255 -6.93 -18.37 11.51
N LEU A 256 -7.05 -17.60 10.42
CA LEU A 256 -7.91 -17.96 9.28
C LEU A 256 -7.47 -19.27 8.59
N SER A 257 -6.15 -19.52 8.55
CA SER A 257 -5.59 -20.75 7.98
C SER A 257 -6.03 -21.99 8.76
N LEU A 258 -6.14 -21.89 10.09
CA LEU A 258 -6.63 -22.98 10.92
C LEU A 258 -8.11 -23.26 10.69
N THR A 259 -8.95 -22.23 10.62
CA THR A 259 -10.37 -22.41 10.33
C THR A 259 -10.58 -23.18 9.03
N ARG A 260 -9.78 -22.89 7.98
CA ARG A 260 -9.81 -23.66 6.72
C ARG A 260 -9.35 -25.10 6.88
N ILE A 261 -8.26 -25.37 7.62
CA ILE A 261 -7.79 -26.73 7.87
C ILE A 261 -8.86 -27.56 8.61
N PHE A 262 -9.49 -26.98 9.63
CA PHE A 262 -10.58 -27.64 10.37
C PHE A 262 -11.82 -27.88 9.51
N THR A 263 -12.19 -26.92 8.66
CA THR A 263 -13.34 -27.07 7.75
C THR A 263 -13.06 -28.12 6.67
N ARG A 264 -11.83 -28.20 6.15
CA ARG A 264 -11.44 -29.17 5.12
C ARG A 264 -11.30 -30.59 5.66
N ARG A 265 -10.98 -30.77 6.95
CA ARG A 265 -11.07 -32.07 7.63
C ARG A 265 -12.52 -32.51 7.79
N ARG A 266 -13.42 -31.62 8.23
CA ARG A 266 -14.84 -31.94 8.45
C ARG A 266 -15.65 -32.26 7.18
N ILE A 267 -15.14 -31.94 5.98
CA ILE A 267 -15.76 -32.28 4.69
C ILE A 267 -15.24 -33.64 4.15
N LYS A 268 -14.16 -34.15 4.72
CA LYS A 268 -13.55 -35.44 4.34
C LYS A 268 -13.95 -36.60 5.25
N ASP A 269 -14.68 -36.32 6.32
CA ASP A 269 -15.34 -37.27 7.22
C ASP A 269 -16.86 -37.23 6.96
#